data_AF-A0A7K6BI58-F1
#
_entry.id   AF-A0A7K6BI58-F1
#
_cell.length_a   1.000
_cell.length_b   1.000
_cell.length_c   1.000
_cell.angle_alpha   90.00
_cell.angle_beta   90.00
_cell.angle_gamma   90.00
#
_symmetry.space_group_name_H-M   'P 1'
#
loop_
_entity.id
_entity.type
_entity.pdbx_description
1 polymer ?
#
loop_
_entity_poly.entity_id
_entity_poly.type
_entity_poly.pdbx_seq_one_letter_code
_entity_poly.pdbx_strand_id
1 'polypeptide(L)' 'ESDHIHIIALARALQVPVRVEYMDRGGGSATHPHVFPEGSQPRVCLLYRPGHYDILYK' A
#
# COMPACT_ATOMS: atom_id res chain seq x y z
N GLU A 1 7.98 -3.99 -13.26
CA GLU A 1 7.05 -3.27 -12.37
C GLU A 1 6.29 -4.27 -11.53
N SER A 2 5.97 -3.91 -10.29
CA SER A 2 5.13 -4.70 -9.40
C SER A 2 3.82 -3.95 -9.16
N ASP A 3 2.71 -4.65 -9.28
CA ASP A 3 1.35 -4.15 -8.98
C ASP A 3 0.78 -4.84 -7.71
N HIS A 4 -0.47 -4.55 -7.38
CA HIS A 4 -1.23 -5.04 -6.22
C HIS A 4 -1.13 -6.55 -5.99
N ILE A 5 -1.13 -7.38 -7.04
CA ILE A 5 -1.02 -8.85 -6.90
C ILE A 5 0.28 -9.25 -6.20
N HIS A 6 1.40 -8.58 -6.51
CA HIS A 6 2.70 -8.88 -5.92
C HIS A 6 2.74 -8.48 -4.44
N ILE A 7 2.14 -7.33 -4.11
CA ILE A 7 2.05 -6.84 -2.73
C ILE A 7 1.21 -7.80 -1.89
N ILE A 8 0.06 -8.25 -2.42
CA ILE A 8 -0.81 -9.22 -1.76
C ILE A 8 -0.09 -10.55 -1.55
N ALA A 9 0.59 -11.05 -2.58
CA ALA A 9 1.34 -12.30 -2.50
C ALA A 9 2.45 -12.23 -1.45
N LEU A 10 3.22 -11.14 -1.43
CA LEU A 10 4.31 -10.94 -0.49
C LEU A 10 3.81 -10.77 0.95
N ALA A 11 2.77 -9.95 1.16
CA ALA A 11 2.16 -9.75 2.47
C ALA A 11 1.64 -11.07 3.07
N ARG A 12 1.06 -11.93 2.23
CA ARG A 12 0.62 -13.27 2.61
C ARG A 12 1.78 -14.22 2.88
N ALA A 13 2.77 -14.27 1.99
CA ALA A 13 3.91 -15.18 2.11
C ALA A 13 4.75 -14.90 3.36
N LEU A 14 4.96 -13.62 3.69
CA LEU A 14 5.75 -13.19 4.84
C LEU A 14 4.92 -12.99 6.12
N GLN A 15 3.60 -13.10 6.03
CA GLN A 15 2.68 -12.80 7.15
C GLN A 15 2.91 -11.39 7.73
N VAL A 16 3.21 -10.43 6.86
CA VAL A 16 3.41 -9.02 7.23
C VAL A 16 2.27 -8.20 6.66
N PRO A 17 1.40 -7.63 7.52
CA PRO A 17 0.38 -6.67 7.10
C PRO A 17 0.97 -5.41 6.44
N VAL A 18 0.49 -5.09 5.24
CA VAL A 18 0.91 -3.93 4.45
C VAL A 18 -0.27 -3.00 4.21
N ARG A 19 -0.07 -1.69 4.40
CA ARG A 19 -0.99 -0.63 3.97
C ARG A 19 -0.42 0.07 2.73
N VAL A 20 -1.26 0.30 1.73
CA VAL A 20 -0.93 1.06 0.53
C VAL A 20 -1.84 2.28 0.45
N GLU A 21 -1.26 3.47 0.43
CA GLU A 21 -1.93 4.73 0.14
C GLU A 21 -1.93 4.99 -1.36
N TYR A 22 -3.11 5.08 -1.97
CA TYR A 22 -3.21 5.45 -3.39
C TYR A 22 -3.39 6.96 -3.48
N MET A 23 -2.43 7.62 -4.11
CA MET A 23 -2.53 9.05 -4.41
C MET A 23 -3.19 9.26 -5.76
N ASP A 24 -4.39 9.82 -5.73
CA ASP A 24 -5.08 10.32 -6.92
C ASP A 24 -4.32 11.54 -7.48
N ARG A 25 -4.37 11.72 -8.80
CA ARG A 25 -3.90 12.93 -9.50
C ARG A 25 -4.83 14.14 -9.32
N GLY A 26 -6.03 13.94 -8.77
CA GLY A 26 -6.95 15.01 -8.37
C GLY A 26 -6.37 15.81 -7.21
N GLY A 27 -6.39 17.14 -7.30
CA GLY A 27 -5.75 18.07 -6.35
C GLY A 27 -6.27 18.08 -4.90
N GLY A 28 -6.94 17.02 -4.45
CA GLY A 28 -7.31 16.81 -3.05
C GLY A 28 -6.23 16.04 -2.31
N SER A 29 -6.00 16.40 -1.03
CA SER A 29 -5.08 15.69 -0.12
C SER A 29 -5.58 14.29 0.30
N ALA A 30 -6.59 13.74 -0.37
CA ALA A 30 -7.20 12.47 0.01
C ALA A 30 -6.44 11.32 -0.63
N THR A 31 -5.78 10.51 0.20
CA THR A 31 -5.27 9.20 -0.22
C THR A 31 -6.31 8.14 0.09
N HIS A 32 -6.38 7.10 -0.75
CA HIS A 32 -7.24 5.94 -0.52
C HIS A 32 -6.41 4.81 0.11
N PRO A 33 -6.55 4.51 1.41
CA PRO A 33 -5.79 3.47 2.06
C PRO A 33 -6.39 2.08 1.78
N HIS A 34 -5.53 1.13 1.41
CA HIS A 34 -5.86 -0.29 1.31
C HIS A 34 -4.95 -1.10 2.22
N VAL A 35 -5.51 -2.03 2.99
CA VAL A 35 -4.75 -2.87 3.94
C VAL A 35 -4.83 -4.33 3.52
N PHE A 36 -3.68 -4.99 3.50
CA PHE A 36 -3.52 -6.39 3.11
C PHE A 36 -2.81 -7.17 4.23
N PRO A 37 -3.44 -8.20 4.82
CA PRO A 37 -4.84 -8.60 4.65
C PRO A 37 -5.80 -7.58 5.26
N GLU A 38 -7.05 -7.56 4.78
CA GLU A 38 -8.09 -6.65 5.29
C GLU A 38 -8.34 -6.86 6.79
N GLY A 39 -8.63 -5.77 7.51
CA GLY A 39 -8.86 -5.80 8.97
C GLY A 39 -7.62 -6.00 9.84
N SER A 40 -6.43 -6.19 9.24
CA SER A 40 -5.18 -6.31 9.99
C SER A 40 -4.59 -4.95 10.38
N GLN A 41 -3.69 -4.96 11.37
CA GLN A 41 -2.92 -3.76 11.73
C GLN A 41 -1.64 -3.70 10.87
N PRO A 42 -1.51 -2.72 9.95
CA PRO A 42 -0.38 -2.64 9.04
C PRO A 42 0.93 -2.34 9.80
N ARG A 43 1.98 -3.07 9.44
CA ARG A 43 3.35 -2.87 9.94
C ARG A 43 4.24 -2.12 8.95
N VAL A 44 3.85 -2.12 7.68
CA VAL A 44 4.53 -1.40 6.59
C VAL A 44 3.50 -0.52 5.89
N CYS A 45 3.86 0.72 5.62
CA CYS A 45 3.04 1.67 4.87
C CYS A 45 3.77 2.06 3.58
N LEU A 46 3.08 1.90 2.45
CA LEU A 46 3.58 2.28 1.13
C LEU A 46 2.71 3.40 0.56
N LEU A 47 3.32 4.30 -0.19
CA LEU A 47 2.63 5.25 -1.07
C LEU A 47 2.72 4.75 -2.50
N TYR A 48 1.58 4.55 -3.15
CA TYR A 48 1.52 4.29 -4.57
C TYR A 48 1.30 5.60 -5.34
N ARG A 49 2.22 5.85 -6.26
CA ARG A 49 2.12 6.85 -7.33
C ARG A 49 2.18 6.09 -8.67
N PRO A 50 1.61 6.59 -9.77
CA PRO A 50 1.64 5.87 -11.04
C PRO A 50 3.05 5.41 -11.43
N GLY A 51 3.29 4.09 -11.43
CA GLY A 51 4.59 3.47 -11.74
C GLY A 51 5.62 3.44 -10.61
N HIS A 52 5.27 3.87 -9.39
CA HIS A 52 6.23 3.98 -8.28
C HIS A 52 5.64 3.69 -6.90
N TYR A 53 6.44 3.04 -6.05
CA TYR A 53 6.13 2.84 -4.63
C TYR A 53 7.19 3.50 -3.74
N ASP A 54 6.75 4.28 -2.77
CA ASP A 54 7.59 4.87 -1.73
C ASP A 54 7.23 4.29 -0.36
N ILE A 55 8.17 4.30 0.59
CA ILE A 55 7.92 3.89 1.97
C ILE A 55 7.49 5.12 2.78
N LEU A 56 6.38 4.99 3.49
CA LEU A 56 5.90 6.02 4.41
C LEU A 56 6.28 5.68 5.85
N TYR A 57 6.78 6.70 6.56
CA TYR A 57 7.06 6.65 7.99
C TYR A 57 6.07 7.56 8.74
N LYS A 58 5.77 7.23 9.99
CA LYS A 58 5.03 8.10 10.91
C LYS A 58 5.97 8.94 11.74
#